data_AF-A0A671MR17-F1
#
_entry.id   AF-A0A671MR17-F1
#
_cell.length_a   1.000
_cell.length_b   1.000
_cell.length_c   1.000
_cell.angle_alpha   90.00
_cell.angle_beta   90.00
_cell.angle_gamma   90.00
#
_symmetry.space_group_name_H-M   'P 1'
#
loop_
_entity.id
_entity.type
_entity.pdbx_description
1 polymer ?
#
loop_
_entity_poly.entity_id
_entity_poly.type
_entity_poly.pdbx_seq_one_letter_code
_entity_poly.pdbx_strand_id
1 'polypeptide(L)' 'MKQMLRKNQDPQRAVMAYRSTPLSHGISPAELLMGRRIRSTVPATQKSLAPKWPDLKTFRRKDRRLKEKQEGYFTQK' A
#
# COMPACT_ATOMS: atom_id res chain seq x y z
N MET A 1 -0.32 -1.38 -10.21
CA MET A 1 -1.08 -2.63 -9.98
C MET A 1 -1.26 -3.48 -11.24
N LYS A 2 -1.80 -2.93 -12.35
CA LYS A 2 -1.97 -3.67 -13.63
C LYS A 2 -0.70 -4.42 -14.10
N GLN A 3 0.47 -3.79 -13.99
CA GLN A 3 1.72 -4.44 -14.39
C GLN A 3 2.14 -5.60 -13.46
N MET A 4 1.92 -5.49 -12.15
CA MET A 4 2.23 -6.56 -11.19
C MET A 4 1.33 -7.79 -11.40
N LEU A 5 0.04 -7.55 -11.69
CA LEU A 5 -0.92 -8.63 -11.99
C LEU A 5 -0.59 -9.35 -13.30
N ARG A 6 -0.01 -8.64 -14.29
CA ARG A 6 0.37 -9.23 -15.58
C ARG A 6 1.73 -9.93 -15.57
N LYS A 7 2.64 -9.54 -14.66
CA LYS A 7 4.03 -10.03 -14.61
C LYS A 7 4.23 -11.25 -13.69
N ASN A 8 3.28 -11.52 -12.78
CA ASN A 8 3.41 -12.63 -11.84
C ASN A 8 2.64 -13.85 -12.34
N GLN A 9 3.27 -15.04 -12.27
CA GLN A 9 2.62 -16.32 -12.56
C GLN A 9 1.48 -16.63 -11.58
N ASP A 10 1.59 -16.15 -10.33
CA ASP A 10 0.56 -16.26 -9.30
C ASP A 10 -0.02 -14.87 -8.95
N PRO A 11 -1.25 -14.57 -9.41
CA PRO A 11 -1.93 -13.31 -9.10
C PRO A 11 -2.18 -13.09 -7.60
N GLN A 12 -2.42 -14.15 -6.83
CA GLN A 12 -2.71 -14.03 -5.39
C GLN A 12 -1.48 -13.60 -4.62
N ARG A 13 -0.31 -14.13 -4.97
CA ARG A 13 0.97 -13.69 -4.40
C ARG A 13 1.28 -12.23 -4.70
N ALA A 14 1.03 -11.78 -5.93
CA ALA A 14 1.22 -10.38 -6.30
C ALA A 14 0.32 -9.45 -5.49
N VAL A 15 -0.95 -9.83 -5.31
CA VAL A 15 -1.90 -9.07 -4.50
C VAL A 15 -1.53 -9.09 -3.02
N MET A 16 -1.07 -10.23 -2.49
CA MET A 16 -0.61 -10.36 -1.10
C MET A 16 0.59 -9.45 -0.82
N ALA A 17 1.59 -9.44 -1.71
CA ALA A 17 2.75 -8.57 -1.58
C ALA A 17 2.36 -7.09 -1.64
N TYR A 18 1.43 -6.72 -2.52
CA TYR A 18 0.92 -5.34 -2.55
C TYR A 18 0.21 -4.96 -1.25
N ARG A 19 -0.57 -5.87 -0.66
CA ARG A 19 -1.29 -5.63 0.60
C ARG A 19 -0.35 -5.45 1.80
N SER A 20 0.80 -6.12 1.83
CA SER A 20 1.76 -6.07 2.93
C SER A 20 2.85 -5.01 2.77
N THR A 21 3.08 -4.49 1.56
CA THR A 21 4.13 -3.49 1.32
C THR A 21 3.65 -2.07 1.64
N PRO A 22 4.45 -1.28 2.39
CA PRO A 22 4.13 0.12 2.63
C PRO A 22 4.28 0.92 1.34
N LEU A 23 3.28 1.76 1.04
CA LEU A 23 3.35 2.67 -0.11
C LEU A 23 4.24 3.89 0.22
N SER A 24 4.38 4.84 -0.71
CA SER A 24 5.15 6.09 -0.53
C SER A 24 4.76 6.93 0.70
N HIS A 25 3.61 6.66 1.30
CA HIS A 25 3.14 7.30 2.53
C HIS A 25 3.49 6.52 3.81
N GLY A 26 4.17 5.38 3.70
CA GLY A 26 4.61 4.52 4.81
C GLY A 26 3.57 3.53 5.31
N ILE A 27 2.36 3.55 4.76
CA ILE A 27 1.22 2.71 5.18
C ILE A 27 0.90 1.72 4.07
N SER A 28 0.66 0.46 4.45
CA SER A 28 0.26 -0.59 3.51
C SER A 28 -1.26 -0.56 3.24
N PRO A 29 -1.72 -1.10 2.09
CA PRO A 29 -3.14 -1.18 1.77
C PRO A 29 -3.96 -1.97 2.81
N ALA A 30 -3.40 -3.03 3.40
CA ALA A 30 -4.08 -3.79 4.45
C ALA A 30 -4.25 -2.96 5.75
N GLU A 31 -3.27 -2.12 6.09
CA GLU A 31 -3.38 -1.21 7.23
C GLU A 31 -4.44 -0.12 7.00
N LEU A 32 -4.60 0.36 5.76
CA LEU A 32 -5.64 1.33 5.43
C LEU A 32 -7.05 0.73 5.48
N LEU A 33 -7.21 -0.53 5.05
CA LEU A 33 -8.51 -1.19 4.97
C LEU A 33 -8.94 -1.82 6.29
N MET A 34 -8.02 -2.45 7.01
CA MET A 34 -8.30 -3.29 8.18
C MET A 34 -7.64 -2.78 9.47
N GLY A 35 -6.86 -1.70 9.41
CA GLY A 35 -6.15 -1.17 10.59
C GLY A 35 -5.09 -2.13 11.14
N ARG A 36 -4.60 -3.09 10.34
CA ARG A 36 -3.59 -4.06 10.76
C ARG A 36 -2.69 -4.50 9.60
N ARG A 37 -1.48 -4.93 9.93
CA ARG A 37 -0.60 -5.63 8.97
C ARG A 37 -0.96 -7.10 8.88
N ILE A 38 -1.03 -7.61 7.65
CA ILE A 38 -1.22 -9.04 7.40
C ILE A 38 0.08 -9.81 7.56
N ARG A 39 0.00 -11.08 8.00
CA ARG A 39 1.15 -11.99 7.96
C ARG A 39 1.51 -12.26 6.50
N SER A 40 2.80 -12.17 6.20
CA SER A 40 3.35 -12.46 4.88
C SER A 40 4.50 -13.45 5.01
N THR A 41 5.07 -13.87 3.88
CA THR A 41 6.25 -14.75 3.84
C THR A 41 7.51 -14.07 4.37
N VAL A 42 7.50 -12.75 4.53
CA VAL A 42 8.61 -11.99 5.10
C VAL A 42 8.50 -12.02 6.63
N PRO A 43 9.59 -12.36 7.35
CA PRO A 43 9.63 -12.28 8.80
C PRO A 43 9.33 -10.87 9.28
N ALA A 44 8.38 -10.73 10.20
CA ALA A 44 8.02 -9.45 10.81
C ALA A 44 7.88 -9.60 12.32
N THR A 45 8.26 -8.55 13.05
CA THR A 45 8.14 -8.54 14.52
C THR A 45 6.67 -8.58 14.93
N GLN A 46 6.32 -9.39 15.94
CA GLN A 46 4.94 -9.51 16.46
C GLN A 46 4.33 -8.15 16.85
N LYS A 47 5.14 -7.23 17.39
CA LYS A 47 4.74 -5.85 17.71
C LYS A 47 4.23 -5.07 16.50
N SER A 48 4.75 -5.36 15.29
CA SER A 48 4.30 -4.73 14.05
C SER A 48 3.01 -5.33 13.50
N LEU A 49 2.59 -6.51 13.98
CA LEU A 49 1.34 -7.17 13.58
C LEU A 49 0.15 -6.76 14.46
N ALA A 50 0.41 -6.01 15.53
CA ALA A 50 -0.64 -5.48 16.38
C ALA A 50 -1.54 -4.53 15.58
N PRO A 51 -2.88 -4.69 15.65
CA PRO A 51 -3.80 -3.80 14.96
C PRO A 51 -3.67 -2.38 15.52
N LYS A 52 -3.40 -1.43 14.63
CA LYS A 52 -3.38 0.00 14.93
C LYS A 52 -3.92 0.75 13.72
N TRP A 53 -5.00 1.49 13.93
CA TRP A 53 -5.53 2.36 12.89
C TRP A 53 -4.58 3.53 12.62
N PRO A 54 -4.11 3.71 11.38
CA PRO A 54 -3.35 4.90 11.03
C PRO A 54 -4.28 6.12 10.95
N ASP A 55 -3.72 7.31 11.07
CA ASP A 55 -4.48 8.54 10.89
C ASP A 55 -4.89 8.72 9.41
N LEU A 56 -6.14 8.36 9.11
CA LEU A 56 -6.70 8.41 7.77
C LEU A 56 -6.81 9.84 7.22
N LYS A 57 -6.95 10.87 8.09
CA LYS A 57 -7.07 12.26 7.64
C LYS A 57 -5.75 12.75 7.07
N THR A 58 -4.64 12.45 7.76
CA THR A 58 -3.30 12.82 7.27
C THR A 58 -2.93 12.01 6.03
N PHE A 59 -3.31 10.74 5.95
CA PHE A 59 -3.14 9.91 4.76
C PHE A 59 -3.84 10.53 3.55
N ARG A 60 -5.15 10.85 3.65
CA ARG A 60 -5.92 11.45 2.54
C ARG A 60 -5.29 12.75 2.03
N ARG A 61 -4.76 13.59 2.93
CA ARG A 61 -4.06 14.82 2.54
C ARG A 61 -2.77 14.53 1.76
N LYS A 62 -1.98 13.54 2.19
CA LYS A 62 -0.74 13.15 1.49
C LYS A 62 -1.03 12.49 0.15
N ASP A 63 -2.04 11.62 0.08
CA ASP A 63 -2.48 10.94 -1.14
C ASP A 63 -2.97 11.95 -2.19
N ARG A 64 -3.77 12.94 -1.78
CA ARG A 64 -4.23 14.02 -2.67
C ARG A 64 -3.06 14.80 -3.26
N ARG A 65 -2.09 15.21 -2.44
CA ARG A 65 -0.88 15.90 -2.91
C ARG A 65 -0.04 15.06 -3.87
N LEU A 66 -0.03 13.73 -3.69
CA LEU A 66 0.70 12.83 -4.56
C LEU A 66 -0.01 12.65 -5.91
N LYS A 67 -1.35 12.58 -5.91
CA LYS A 67 -2.17 12.52 -7.12
C LYS A 67 -2.07 13.79 -7.94
N GLU A 68 -2.19 14.96 -7.31
CA GLU A 68 -2.01 16.27 -7.96
C GLU A 68 -0.64 16.36 -8.66
N LYS A 69 0.42 15.88 -8.00
CA LYS A 69 1.75 15.80 -8.62
C LYS A 69 1.80 14.83 -9.79
N GLN A 70 1.22 13.63 -9.66
CA GLN A 70 1.20 12.63 -10.72
C GLN A 70 0.40 13.08 -11.94
N GLU A 71 -0.71 13.78 -11.74
CA GLU A 71 -1.52 14.36 -12.81
C GLU A 71 -0.69 15.31 -13.66
N GLY A 72 0.10 16.20 -13.04
CA GLY A 72 0.99 17.10 -13.77
C GLY A 72 2.05 16.40 -14.63
N TYR A 73 2.56 15.23 -14.21
CA TYR A 73 3.49 14.44 -15.02
C TYR A 73 2.81 13.68 -16.16
N PHE A 74 1.54 13.30 -15.99
CA PHE A 74 0.80 12.52 -16.99
C PHE A 74 0.16 13.40 -18.06
N THR A 75 -0.21 14.64 -17.73
CA THR A 75 -0.82 15.59 -18.69
C THR A 75 0.20 16.43 -19.48
N GLN A 76 1.48 16.40 -19.12
CA GLN A 76 2.56 17.03 -19.89
C GLN A 76 3.07 16.18 -21.08
N LYS A 77 2.37 15.11 -21.43
CA LYS A 77 2.72 14.20 -22.53
C LYS A 77 1.57 14.06 -23.50
#